data_AF-A0A327J5V3-F1
#
_entry.id   AF-A0A327J5V3-F1
#
_cell.length_a   1.000
_cell.length_b   1.000
_cell.length_c   1.000
_cell.angle_alpha   90.00
_cell.angle_beta   90.00
_cell.angle_gamma   90.00
#
_symmetry.space_group_name_H-M   'P 1'
#
loop_
_entity.id
_entity.type
_entity.pdbx_description
1 polymer ?
#
loop_
_entity_poly.entity_id
_entity_poly.type
_entity_poly.pdbx_seq_one_letter_code
_entity_poly.pdbx_strand_id
1 'polypeptide(L)'
;MRKFINIIAFVLAFLIIGFMLVPTKTVNRDSKVYVEHEWDTLDTVVLGSPKMLTVPSIHKSILGYGYIVKNEAQMKKDAGKPIQQVNPALYSGILKQSDEIARELKGKNVNVQRLNPEVLDAAELQYMKYVQQGNNFLFPKNSFVVIGNNVIECATRAPMNDKNRFIVRRILKPLTKEDPSIRYVAAPIPSPS
;
A
#
# COMPACT_ATOMS: atom_id res chain seq x y z
N MET A 1 19.67 48.47 -28.10
CA MET A 1 18.56 47.51 -28.30
C MET A 1 19.02 46.16 -28.89
N ARG A 2 19.67 46.08 -30.06
CA ARG A 2 20.12 44.80 -30.68
C ARG A 2 20.97 43.89 -29.76
N LYS A 3 21.91 44.44 -29.00
CA LYS A 3 22.75 43.66 -28.06
C LYS A 3 21.95 43.04 -26.90
N PHE A 4 20.90 43.71 -26.43
CA PHE A 4 20.02 43.20 -25.37
C PHE A 4 19.14 42.05 -25.85
N ILE A 5 18.64 42.14 -27.08
CA ILE A 5 17.85 41.07 -27.73
C ILE A 5 18.71 39.79 -27.89
N ASN A 6 19.99 39.93 -28.25
CA ASN A 6 20.90 38.80 -28.40
C ASN A 6 21.23 38.11 -27.06
N ILE A 7 21.34 38.87 -25.96
CA ILE A 7 21.55 38.30 -24.62
C ILE A 7 20.31 37.53 -24.15
N ILE A 8 19.12 38.09 -24.36
CA ILE A 8 17.86 37.41 -24.01
C ILE A 8 17.69 36.12 -24.81
N ALA A 9 17.95 36.15 -26.12
CA ALA A 9 17.89 34.95 -26.97
C ALA A 9 18.90 33.87 -26.55
N PHE A 10 20.11 34.28 -26.16
CA PHE A 10 21.14 33.36 -25.67
C PHE A 10 20.76 32.70 -24.33
N VAL A 11 20.23 33.47 -23.39
CA VAL A 11 19.74 32.94 -22.10
C VAL A 11 18.55 32.00 -22.31
N LEU A 12 17.62 32.33 -23.21
CA LEU A 12 16.48 31.46 -23.52
C LEU A 12 16.95 30.13 -24.14
N ALA A 13 17.92 30.17 -25.05
CA ALA A 13 18.48 28.97 -25.66
C ALA A 13 19.14 28.05 -24.61
N PHE A 14 19.90 28.63 -23.67
CA PHE A 14 20.49 27.86 -22.58
C PHE A 14 19.46 27.29 -21.60
N LEU A 15 18.37 28.02 -21.33
CA LEU A 15 17.25 27.51 -20.52
C LEU A 15 16.52 26.36 -21.21
N ILE A 16 16.26 26.46 -22.52
CA ILE A 16 15.62 25.40 -23.30
C ILE A 16 16.52 24.16 -23.36
N ILE A 17 17.81 24.33 -23.66
CA ILE A 17 18.79 23.24 -23.67
C ILE A 17 18.89 22.62 -22.27
N GLY A 18 18.93 23.45 -21.22
CA GLY A 18 18.90 23.00 -19.83
C GLY A 18 17.66 22.15 -19.51
N PHE A 19 16.47 22.58 -19.94
CA PHE A 19 15.21 21.85 -19.75
C PHE A 19 15.12 20.57 -20.59
N MET A 20 15.64 20.57 -21.83
CA MET A 20 15.70 19.37 -22.69
C MET A 20 16.73 18.35 -22.19
N LEU A 21 17.78 18.82 -21.51
CA LEU A 21 18.79 17.98 -20.88
C LEU A 21 18.41 17.53 -19.47
N VAL A 22 17.33 18.05 -18.88
CA VAL A 22 16.72 17.40 -17.71
C VAL A 22 16.19 16.07 -18.23
N PRO A 23 16.78 14.92 -17.81
CA PRO A 23 16.20 13.64 -18.17
C PRO A 23 14.80 13.64 -17.56
N THR A 24 13.77 13.74 -18.41
CA THR A 24 12.42 13.35 -18.03
C THR A 24 12.57 11.90 -17.64
N LYS A 25 12.77 11.60 -16.34
CA LYS A 25 13.13 10.27 -15.86
C LYS A 25 12.09 9.29 -16.38
N THR A 26 12.47 8.65 -17.47
CA THR A 26 11.62 7.81 -18.29
C THR A 26 11.20 6.64 -17.42
N VAL A 27 9.92 6.31 -17.51
CA VAL A 27 9.36 5.11 -16.93
C VAL A 27 10.20 3.93 -17.43
N ASN A 28 10.83 3.16 -16.53
CA ASN A 28 11.63 2.00 -16.90
C ASN A 28 10.73 0.77 -17.01
N ARG A 29 10.44 0.33 -18.24
CA ARG A 29 9.58 -0.83 -18.52
C ARG A 29 10.24 -2.17 -18.17
N ASP A 30 11.57 -2.19 -18.10
CA ASP A 30 12.35 -3.39 -17.76
C ASP A 30 12.58 -3.52 -16.24
N SER A 31 11.94 -2.66 -15.43
CA SER A 31 12.05 -2.73 -13.97
C SER A 31 11.37 -3.98 -13.43
N LYS A 32 11.95 -4.59 -12.37
CA LYS A 32 11.37 -5.73 -11.65
C LYS A 32 9.99 -5.43 -11.06
N VAL A 33 9.67 -4.15 -10.81
CA VAL A 33 8.35 -3.72 -10.37
C VAL A 33 7.82 -2.71 -11.38
N TYR A 34 6.80 -3.12 -12.13
CA TYR A 34 6.23 -2.32 -13.20
C TYR A 34 4.73 -2.57 -13.33
N VAL A 35 3.94 -1.49 -13.37
CA VAL A 35 2.50 -1.55 -13.70
C VAL A 35 2.13 -0.33 -14.52
N GLU A 36 1.74 -0.50 -15.79
CA GLU A 36 1.24 0.59 -16.63
C GLU A 36 -0.29 0.65 -16.60
N HIS A 37 -0.95 -0.51 -16.72
CA HIS A 37 -2.40 -0.63 -16.67
C HIS A 37 -2.85 -1.72 -15.70
N GLU A 38 -4.07 -1.57 -15.19
CA GLU A 38 -4.69 -2.53 -14.27
C GLU A 38 -5.18 -3.82 -14.98
N TRP A 39 -5.03 -3.92 -16.31
CA TRP A 39 -5.47 -5.06 -17.14
C TRP A 39 -4.34 -5.73 -17.93
N ASP A 40 -3.09 -5.30 -17.74
CA ASP A 40 -1.94 -5.98 -18.34
C ASP A 40 -1.74 -7.38 -17.74
N THR A 41 -0.87 -8.19 -18.34
CA THR A 41 -0.57 -9.53 -17.82
C THR A 41 0.02 -9.43 -16.42
N LEU A 42 -0.60 -10.09 -15.45
CA LEU A 42 -0.17 -10.07 -14.06
C LEU A 42 0.96 -11.10 -13.82
N ASP A 43 2.16 -10.62 -13.49
CA ASP A 43 3.29 -11.47 -13.11
C ASP A 43 3.35 -11.71 -11.59
N THR A 44 3.36 -10.65 -10.80
CA THR A 44 3.50 -10.70 -9.34
C THR A 44 2.37 -9.93 -8.67
N VAL A 45 1.83 -10.46 -7.56
CA VAL A 45 0.76 -9.83 -6.78
C VAL A 45 1.03 -9.93 -5.28
N VAL A 46 0.65 -8.88 -4.54
CA VAL A 46 0.63 -8.89 -3.07
C VAL A 46 -0.80 -9.08 -2.60
N LEU A 47 -1.08 -10.19 -1.94
CA LEU A 47 -2.38 -10.47 -1.32
C LEU A 47 -2.40 -10.10 0.17
N GLY A 48 -3.59 -9.77 0.66
CA GLY A 48 -3.84 -9.58 2.08
C GLY A 48 -3.70 -10.87 2.88
N SER A 49 -3.75 -10.73 4.21
CA SER A 49 -3.65 -11.81 5.17
C SER A 49 -4.90 -11.92 6.02
N PRO A 50 -5.47 -13.12 6.17
CA PRO A 50 -6.49 -13.37 7.19
C PRO A 50 -5.88 -13.50 8.60
N LYS A 51 -4.55 -13.61 8.72
CA LYS A 51 -3.90 -13.78 10.02
C LYS A 51 -4.04 -12.55 10.89
N MET A 52 -4.13 -12.77 12.21
CA MET A 52 -4.14 -11.71 13.24
C MET A 52 -5.24 -10.64 13.06
N LEU A 53 -6.31 -10.94 12.32
CA LEU A 53 -7.45 -10.04 12.21
C LEU A 53 -8.17 -9.91 13.54
N THR A 54 -8.49 -8.67 13.90
CA THR A 54 -9.24 -8.36 15.11
C THR A 54 -10.37 -7.39 14.79
N VAL A 55 -11.42 -7.40 15.61
CA VAL A 55 -12.54 -6.47 15.49
C VAL A 55 -12.01 -5.05 15.73
N PRO A 56 -12.18 -4.10 14.80
CA PRO A 56 -11.70 -2.74 15.04
C PRO A 56 -12.59 -2.00 16.04
N SER A 57 -12.00 -1.11 16.83
CA SER A 57 -12.80 -0.13 17.57
C SER A 57 -13.36 0.91 16.60
N ILE A 58 -14.49 1.51 16.96
CA ILE A 58 -15.08 2.60 16.17
C ILE A 58 -14.17 3.83 16.24
N HIS A 59 -13.93 4.45 15.10
CA HIS A 59 -13.13 5.67 14.97
C HIS A 59 -13.76 6.60 13.93
N LYS A 60 -13.61 7.93 14.08
CA LYS A 60 -14.20 8.94 13.19
C LYS A 60 -13.87 8.72 11.70
N SER A 61 -12.70 8.13 11.41
CA SER A 61 -12.29 7.87 10.02
C SER A 61 -13.03 6.73 9.33
N ILE A 62 -13.82 5.95 10.06
CA ILE A 62 -14.55 4.79 9.52
C ILE A 62 -16.08 4.90 9.64
N LEU A 63 -16.62 5.98 10.22
CA LEU A 63 -18.06 6.14 10.42
C LEU A 63 -18.89 6.20 9.13
N GLY A 64 -18.28 6.57 8.00
CA GLY A 64 -18.94 6.64 6.69
C GLY A 64 -19.05 5.29 5.96
N TYR A 65 -18.43 4.22 6.47
CA TYR A 65 -18.53 2.92 5.80
C TYR A 65 -19.82 2.20 6.22
N GLY A 66 -20.69 1.88 5.25
CA GLY A 66 -22.00 1.28 5.52
C GLY A 66 -21.96 -0.03 6.32
N TYR A 67 -20.87 -0.79 6.26
CA TYR A 67 -20.71 -2.01 7.08
C TYR A 67 -20.46 -1.70 8.56
N ILE A 68 -19.90 -0.53 8.89
CA ILE A 68 -19.66 -0.11 10.27
C ILE A 68 -20.98 0.20 10.96
N VAL A 69 -21.87 0.92 10.28
CA VAL A 69 -23.22 1.24 10.80
C VAL A 69 -23.99 -0.04 11.15
N LYS A 70 -23.92 -1.06 10.30
CA LYS A 70 -24.61 -2.34 10.53
C LYS A 70 -24.03 -3.16 11.68
N ASN A 71 -22.75 -2.98 12.01
CA ASN A 71 -22.03 -3.81 12.98
C ASN A 71 -21.61 -3.03 14.25
N GLU A 72 -22.13 -1.81 14.44
CA GLU A 72 -21.65 -0.88 15.46
C GLU A 72 -21.69 -1.47 16.88
N ALA A 73 -22.80 -2.11 17.26
CA ALA A 73 -22.97 -2.73 18.58
C ALA A 73 -21.93 -3.83 18.82
N GLN A 74 -21.70 -4.67 17.81
CA GLN A 74 -20.72 -5.74 17.86
C GLN A 74 -19.29 -5.19 17.96
N MET A 75 -18.98 -4.15 17.20
CA MET A 75 -17.68 -3.49 17.24
C MET A 75 -17.40 -2.83 18.59
N LYS A 76 -18.41 -2.25 19.26
CA LYS A 76 -18.25 -1.73 20.63
C LYS A 76 -17.97 -2.83 21.64
N LYS A 77 -18.70 -3.94 21.55
CA LYS A 77 -18.62 -5.05 22.51
C LYS A 77 -17.30 -5.82 22.40
N ASP A 78 -16.83 -6.05 21.19
CA ASP A 78 -15.74 -6.99 20.91
C ASP A 78 -14.49 -6.34 20.32
N ALA A 79 -14.36 -5.01 20.41
CA ALA A 79 -13.18 -4.26 19.97
C ALA A 79 -11.86 -4.91 20.43
N GLY A 80 -10.91 -5.00 19.50
CA GLY A 80 -9.59 -5.59 19.71
C GLY A 80 -9.55 -7.12 19.78
N LYS A 81 -10.69 -7.81 19.90
CA LYS A 81 -10.73 -9.27 19.99
C LYS A 81 -10.46 -9.92 18.62
N PRO A 82 -9.76 -11.08 18.57
CA PRO A 82 -9.57 -11.84 17.35
C PRO A 82 -10.90 -12.21 16.67
N ILE A 83 -11.00 -12.00 15.35
CA ILE A 83 -12.22 -12.33 14.60
C ILE A 83 -12.53 -13.83 14.72
N GLN A 84 -11.50 -14.69 14.75
CA GLN A 84 -11.67 -16.14 14.92
C GLN A 84 -12.38 -16.54 16.23
N GLN A 85 -12.33 -15.70 17.27
CA GLN A 85 -13.02 -15.94 18.54
C GLN A 85 -14.43 -15.35 18.55
N VAL A 86 -14.60 -14.20 17.88
CA VAL A 86 -15.87 -13.45 17.86
C VAL A 86 -16.86 -14.02 16.85
N ASN A 87 -16.37 -14.38 15.65
CA ASN A 87 -17.16 -14.98 14.58
C ASN A 87 -16.31 -16.02 13.81
N PRO A 88 -16.21 -17.26 14.34
CA PRO A 88 -15.38 -18.31 13.75
C PRO A 88 -15.80 -18.68 12.32
N ALA A 89 -17.10 -18.66 12.02
CA ALA A 89 -17.63 -18.98 10.70
C ALA A 89 -17.19 -17.94 9.65
N LEU A 90 -17.29 -16.65 9.99
CA LEU A 90 -16.78 -15.57 9.13
C LEU A 90 -15.28 -15.72 8.89
N TYR A 91 -14.50 -15.93 9.96
CA TYR A 91 -13.05 -16.11 9.85
C TYR A 91 -12.67 -17.29 8.96
N SER A 92 -13.32 -18.43 9.14
CA SER A 92 -13.11 -19.63 8.32
C SER A 92 -13.43 -19.36 6.85
N GLY A 93 -14.52 -18.64 6.55
CA GLY A 93 -14.88 -18.21 5.20
C GLY A 93 -13.82 -17.33 4.56
N ILE A 94 -13.34 -16.31 5.28
CA ILE A 94 -12.28 -15.40 4.81
C ILE A 94 -10.98 -16.19 4.53
N LEU A 95 -10.59 -17.08 5.45
CA LEU A 95 -9.39 -17.90 5.30
C LEU A 95 -9.48 -18.77 4.04
N LYS A 96 -10.58 -19.52 3.90
CA LYS A 96 -10.83 -20.40 2.76
C LYS A 96 -10.78 -19.63 1.44
N GLN A 97 -11.54 -18.54 1.32
CA GLN A 97 -11.58 -17.73 0.10
C GLN A 97 -10.21 -17.12 -0.23
N SER A 98 -9.49 -16.63 0.78
CA SER A 98 -8.17 -16.03 0.59
C SER A 98 -7.12 -17.04 0.13
N ASP A 99 -7.22 -18.30 0.56
CA ASP A 99 -6.32 -19.37 0.13
C ASP A 99 -6.71 -19.94 -1.24
N GLU A 100 -8.00 -20.01 -1.56
CA GLU A 100 -8.49 -20.37 -2.90
C GLU A 100 -8.00 -19.37 -3.95
N ILE A 101 -8.15 -18.06 -3.71
CA ILE A 101 -7.62 -17.01 -4.60
C ILE A 101 -6.12 -17.16 -4.82
N ALA A 102 -5.35 -17.36 -3.74
CA ALA A 102 -3.91 -17.54 -3.84
C ALA A 102 -3.54 -18.79 -4.67
N ARG A 103 -4.31 -19.89 -4.53
CA ARG A 103 -4.11 -21.12 -5.29
C ARG A 103 -4.42 -20.92 -6.78
N GLU A 104 -5.53 -20.26 -7.10
CA GLU A 104 -5.92 -19.97 -8.49
C GLU A 104 -4.89 -19.09 -9.20
N LEU A 105 -4.39 -18.05 -8.54
CA LEU A 105 -3.35 -17.17 -9.08
C LEU A 105 -2.03 -17.93 -9.33
N LYS A 106 -1.59 -18.74 -8.36
CA LYS A 106 -0.42 -19.61 -8.55
C LYS A 106 -0.60 -20.61 -9.69
N GLY A 107 -1.80 -21.17 -9.85
CA GLY A 107 -2.14 -22.06 -10.98
C GLY A 107 -2.06 -21.37 -12.34
N LYS A 108 -2.10 -20.03 -12.38
CA LYS A 108 -1.89 -19.19 -13.56
C LYS A 108 -0.45 -18.68 -13.68
N ASN A 109 0.50 -19.26 -12.94
CA ASN A 109 1.91 -18.85 -12.86
C ASN A 109 2.13 -17.43 -12.34
N VAL A 110 1.18 -16.87 -11.59
CA VAL A 110 1.38 -15.58 -10.91
C VAL A 110 2.18 -15.81 -9.62
N ASN A 111 3.25 -15.04 -9.43
CA ASN A 111 4.01 -15.01 -8.19
C ASN A 111 3.19 -14.30 -7.09
N VAL A 112 2.72 -15.08 -6.13
CA VAL A 112 1.89 -14.57 -5.02
C VAL A 112 2.75 -14.29 -3.79
N GLN A 113 2.92 -13.01 -3.48
CA GLN A 113 3.37 -12.51 -2.19
C GLN A 113 2.17 -12.31 -1.26
N ARG A 114 2.35 -12.50 0.05
CA ARG A 114 1.27 -12.31 1.03
C ARG A 114 1.74 -11.41 2.16
N LEU A 115 0.87 -10.51 2.63
CA LEU A 115 1.13 -9.83 3.89
C LEU A 115 1.29 -10.88 5.00
N ASN A 116 2.41 -10.83 5.72
CA ASN A 116 2.65 -11.69 6.86
C ASN A 116 2.72 -10.83 8.13
N PRO A 117 1.66 -10.74 8.95
CA PRO A 117 1.69 -9.91 10.15
C PRO A 117 2.57 -10.49 11.28
N GLU A 118 2.96 -11.77 11.19
CA GLU A 118 3.82 -12.42 12.20
C GLU A 118 5.26 -11.89 12.19
N VAL A 119 5.67 -11.15 11.14
CA VAL A 119 7.01 -10.52 11.04
C VAL A 119 7.11 -9.18 11.78
N LEU A 120 5.98 -8.68 12.28
CA LEU A 120 5.92 -7.41 12.99
C LEU A 120 6.45 -7.57 14.41
N ASP A 121 7.32 -6.64 14.82
CA ASP A 121 7.78 -6.60 16.20
C ASP A 121 6.69 -6.00 17.13
N ALA A 122 6.98 -6.01 18.44
CA ALA A 122 6.04 -5.50 19.43
C ALA A 122 5.72 -4.01 19.22
N ALA A 123 6.69 -3.18 18.84
CA ALA A 123 6.49 -1.75 18.63
C ALA A 123 5.62 -1.49 17.39
N GLU A 124 5.87 -2.19 16.29
CA GLU A 124 5.05 -2.13 15.07
C GLU A 124 3.62 -2.64 15.33
N LEU A 125 3.44 -3.68 16.15
CA LEU A 125 2.12 -4.18 16.56
C LEU A 125 1.38 -3.18 17.47
N GLN A 126 2.08 -2.41 18.30
CA GLN A 126 1.48 -1.35 19.12
C GLN A 126 1.23 -0.05 18.33
N TYR A 127 1.79 0.11 17.13
CA TYR A 127 1.65 1.34 16.35
C TYR A 127 0.17 1.72 16.14
N MET A 128 -0.19 2.96 16.48
CA MET A 128 -1.56 3.50 16.41
C MET A 128 -2.64 2.78 17.25
N LYS A 129 -2.28 1.81 18.10
CA LYS A 129 -3.24 1.06 18.92
C LYS A 129 -4.07 1.94 19.86
N TYR A 130 -3.48 3.03 20.36
CA TYR A 130 -4.17 4.00 21.22
C TYR A 130 -5.12 4.94 20.46
N VAL A 131 -4.96 5.05 19.13
CA VAL A 131 -5.85 5.84 18.26
C VAL A 131 -7.05 4.98 17.83
N GLN A 132 -6.79 3.74 17.44
CA GLN A 132 -7.82 2.76 17.11
C GLN A 132 -7.31 1.36 17.46
N GLN A 133 -8.09 0.62 18.24
CA GLN A 133 -7.84 -0.79 18.46
C GLN A 133 -8.22 -1.56 17.20
N GLY A 134 -7.53 -2.68 16.98
CA GLY A 134 -7.79 -3.54 15.83
C GLY A 134 -6.60 -3.66 14.89
N ASN A 135 -6.66 -4.70 14.08
CA ASN A 135 -5.70 -5.05 13.05
C ASN A 135 -6.47 -5.50 11.82
N ASN A 136 -6.13 -4.93 10.67
CA ASN A 136 -6.67 -5.37 9.40
C ASN A 136 -5.56 -5.45 8.33
N PHE A 137 -5.26 -6.68 7.93
CA PHE A 137 -4.23 -7.01 6.95
C PHE A 137 -4.81 -7.50 5.62
N LEU A 138 -6.11 -7.33 5.36
CA LEU A 138 -6.77 -7.87 4.16
C LEU A 138 -6.51 -7.06 2.89
N PHE A 139 -6.16 -5.78 3.01
CA PHE A 139 -6.23 -4.83 1.89
C PHE A 139 -4.88 -4.15 1.61
N PRO A 140 -3.91 -4.86 0.97
CA PRO A 140 -2.60 -4.29 0.64
C PRO A 140 -2.68 -3.08 -0.31
N LYS A 141 -3.69 -3.01 -1.19
CA LYS A 141 -3.94 -1.87 -2.09
C LYS A 141 -4.11 -0.54 -1.34
N ASN A 142 -4.50 -0.57 -0.07
CA ASN A 142 -4.61 0.64 0.76
C ASN A 142 -3.25 1.17 1.21
N SER A 143 -2.18 0.37 1.13
CA SER A 143 -0.89 0.66 1.74
C SER A 143 0.18 1.03 0.73
N PHE A 144 0.01 0.65 -0.54
CA PHE A 144 0.87 1.10 -1.62
C PHE A 144 0.16 1.00 -2.97
N VAL A 145 0.67 1.76 -3.94
CA VAL A 145 0.31 1.65 -5.36
C VAL A 145 1.59 1.65 -6.21
N VAL A 146 1.53 0.98 -7.36
CA VAL A 146 2.60 0.97 -8.36
C VAL A 146 2.10 1.67 -9.62
N ILE A 147 2.87 2.62 -10.14
CA ILE A 147 2.59 3.35 -11.39
C ILE A 147 3.89 3.46 -12.20
N GLY A 148 3.98 2.76 -13.33
CA GLY A 148 5.23 2.43 -13.98
C GLY A 148 6.16 1.72 -13.00
N ASN A 149 7.41 2.17 -12.92
CA ASN A 149 8.41 1.73 -11.93
C ASN A 149 8.41 2.56 -10.63
N ASN A 150 7.32 3.30 -10.34
CA ASN A 150 7.18 4.05 -9.10
C ASN A 150 6.36 3.26 -8.09
N VAL A 151 6.93 3.01 -6.93
CA VAL A 151 6.22 2.42 -5.79
C VAL A 151 5.94 3.51 -4.78
N ILE A 152 4.66 3.76 -4.54
CA ILE A 152 4.17 4.83 -3.68
C ILE A 152 3.54 4.17 -2.46
N GLU A 153 4.20 4.23 -1.30
CA GLU A 153 3.60 3.86 -0.03
C GLU A 153 2.52 4.89 0.33
N CYS A 154 1.27 4.43 0.41
CA CYS A 154 0.11 5.27 0.65
C CYS A 154 -0.06 5.52 2.15
N ALA A 155 -0.50 6.72 2.50
CA ALA A 155 -0.89 7.03 3.86
C ALA A 155 -2.38 6.73 4.04
N THR A 156 -2.73 5.93 5.05
CA THR A 156 -4.10 5.47 5.24
C THR A 156 -4.85 6.37 6.23
N ARG A 157 -6.15 6.56 6.00
CA ARG A 157 -7.01 7.30 6.95
C ARG A 157 -7.49 6.43 8.12
N ALA A 158 -7.39 5.10 8.00
CA ALA A 158 -7.91 4.15 8.97
C ALA A 158 -6.76 3.56 9.79
N PRO A 159 -6.55 3.98 11.06
CA PRO A 159 -5.37 3.58 11.83
C PRO A 159 -5.17 2.05 11.96
N MET A 160 -6.26 1.26 11.95
CA MET A 160 -6.20 -0.21 11.94
C MET A 160 -5.42 -0.82 10.74
N ASN A 161 -5.30 -0.09 9.63
CA ASN A 161 -4.60 -0.51 8.41
C ASN A 161 -3.14 -0.01 8.36
N ASP A 162 -2.75 0.93 9.24
CA ASP A 162 -1.47 1.62 9.09
C ASP A 162 -0.27 0.69 9.27
N LYS A 163 -0.43 -0.40 10.03
CA LYS A 163 0.60 -1.42 10.26
C LYS A 163 0.99 -2.18 9.00
N ASN A 164 0.12 -2.22 7.99
CA ASN A 164 0.39 -2.88 6.71
C ASN A 164 1.65 -2.34 6.04
N ARG A 165 1.96 -1.05 6.22
CA ARG A 165 3.16 -0.41 5.64
C ARG A 165 4.45 -1.09 6.09
N PHE A 166 4.53 -1.57 7.33
CA PHE A 166 5.72 -2.22 7.87
C PHE A 166 5.97 -3.58 7.21
N ILE A 167 4.89 -4.30 6.87
CA ILE A 167 4.93 -5.57 6.14
C ILE A 167 5.29 -5.30 4.68
N VAL A 168 4.62 -4.34 4.05
CA VAL A 168 4.86 -3.93 2.66
C VAL A 168 6.30 -3.50 2.44
N ARG A 169 6.91 -2.75 3.37
CA ARG A 169 8.33 -2.39 3.33
C ARG A 169 9.25 -3.62 3.33
N ARG A 170 8.89 -4.70 4.03
CA ARG A 170 9.68 -5.95 4.03
C ARG A 170 9.60 -6.68 2.69
N ILE A 171 8.49 -6.52 1.95
CA ILE A 171 8.33 -7.05 0.59
C ILE A 171 9.10 -6.19 -0.42
N LEU A 172 8.95 -4.86 -0.35
CA LEU A 172 9.43 -3.94 -1.39
C LEU A 172 10.89 -3.52 -1.23
N LYS A 173 11.40 -3.36 0.00
CA LYS A 173 12.79 -2.90 0.21
C LYS A 173 13.83 -3.82 -0.42
N PRO A 174 13.73 -5.16 -0.33
CA PRO A 174 14.64 -6.04 -1.05
C PRO A 174 14.63 -5.77 -2.56
N LEU A 175 13.45 -5.61 -3.16
CA LEU A 175 13.31 -5.31 -4.58
C LEU A 175 13.99 -3.99 -4.96
N THR A 176 13.82 -2.93 -4.16
CA THR A 176 14.48 -1.63 -4.42
C THR A 176 16.01 -1.68 -4.28
N LYS A 177 16.55 -2.62 -3.51
CA LYS A 177 18.00 -2.84 -3.42
C LYS A 177 18.53 -3.61 -4.64
N GLU A 178 17.74 -4.56 -5.13
CA GLU A 178 18.09 -5.39 -6.29
C GLU A 178 17.94 -4.66 -7.62
N ASP A 179 16.94 -3.78 -7.74
CA ASP A 179 16.67 -2.98 -8.93
C ASP A 179 16.65 -1.47 -8.56
N PRO A 180 17.78 -0.77 -8.77
CA PRO A 180 17.90 0.66 -8.50
C PRO A 180 16.99 1.55 -9.36
N SER A 181 16.38 1.00 -10.42
CA SER A 181 15.42 1.75 -11.23
C SER A 181 14.04 1.87 -10.57
N ILE A 182 13.75 1.07 -9.54
CA ILE A 182 12.52 1.20 -8.74
C ILE A 182 12.58 2.50 -7.94
N ARG A 183 11.59 3.37 -8.16
CA ARG A 183 11.44 4.63 -7.44
C ARG A 183 10.51 4.43 -6.25
N TYR A 184 11.05 4.29 -5.06
CA TYR A 184 10.27 4.17 -3.83
C TYR A 184 10.04 5.54 -3.20
N VAL A 185 8.78 5.90 -2.98
CA VAL A 185 8.38 7.11 -2.24
C VAL A 185 7.34 6.75 -1.20
N ALA A 186 7.36 7.43 -0.06
CA ALA A 186 6.33 7.30 0.96
C ALA A 186 5.56 8.62 1.07
N ALA A 187 4.24 8.53 0.94
CA ALA A 187 3.38 9.68 1.14
C ALA A 187 3.49 10.17 2.60
N PRO A 188 3.45 11.50 2.82
CA PRO A 188 3.40 12.06 4.18
C PRO A 188 2.24 11.46 4.97
N ILE A 189 2.49 11.14 6.24
CA ILE A 189 1.45 10.59 7.12
C ILE A 189 0.45 11.72 7.44
N PRO A 190 -0.87 11.51 7.24
CA PRO A 190 -1.87 12.52 7.55
C PRO A 190 -1.85 12.81 9.05
N SER A 191 -2.06 14.07 9.39
CA SER A 191 -2.33 14.46 10.78
C SER A 191 -3.53 13.68 11.32
N PRO A 192 -3.48 13.15 12.55
CA PRO A 192 -4.63 12.51 13.20
C PRO A 192 -5.76 13.51 13.54
N SER A 193 -5.45 14.81 13.55
CA SER A 193 -6.36 15.95 13.73
C SER A 193 -6.51 16.76 12.45
#